data_AF-A0A505CY32-F1
#
_entry.id   AF-A0A505CY32-F1
#
_cell.length_a   1.000
_cell.length_b   1.000
_cell.length_c   1.000
_cell.angle_alpha   90.00
_cell.angle_beta   90.00
_cell.angle_gamma   90.00
#
_symmetry.space_group_name_H-M   'P 1'
#
loop_
_entity.id
_entity.type
_entity.pdbx_description
1 polymer ?
#
loop_
_entity_poly.entity_id
_entity_poly.type
_entity_poly.pdbx_seq_one_letter_code
_entity_poly.pdbx_strand_id
1 'polypeptide(L)'
;MTRNVETYSALREIPTDFLTGFCLACAERGSGVFAALATPTEAERFFHILDTAWKAPLGEVDEDELVDILEDFEARTGSVDFGDPGSRTFSVVQSAMLAVNAIAVCMHPNPTRAEMSGQTLETILGSFDFEIGGRKARVVRPGEETATGRLQRLEQNAQASFVESVRSLTRDQDVSRLDRSFLEALRDSCAPVRDEIKNAAASVAELNGWVPPNSG
;
A
#
# COMPACT_ATOMS: atom_id res chain seq x y z
N MET A 1 -1.28 -18.18 5.16
CA MET A 1 -1.79 -16.83 4.84
C MET A 1 -2.69 -17.03 3.65
N THR A 2 -4.01 -16.92 3.82
CA THR A 2 -4.94 -17.06 2.69
C THR A 2 -4.77 -15.83 1.82
N ARG A 3 -4.03 -15.98 0.71
CA ARG A 3 -3.76 -14.89 -0.25
C ARG A 3 -5.06 -14.49 -0.93
N ASN A 4 -5.15 -13.23 -1.34
CA ASN A 4 -6.28 -12.72 -2.11
C ASN A 4 -6.21 -13.14 -3.59
N VAL A 5 -6.15 -14.46 -3.83
CA VAL A 5 -5.86 -15.07 -5.14
C VAL A 5 -6.88 -14.66 -6.21
N GLU A 6 -8.15 -14.53 -5.83
CA GLU A 6 -9.23 -14.12 -6.74
C GLU A 6 -9.05 -12.67 -7.18
N THR A 7 -8.79 -11.76 -6.24
CA THR A 7 -8.47 -10.35 -6.56
C THR A 7 -7.24 -10.25 -7.45
N TYR A 8 -6.15 -10.96 -7.14
CA TYR A 8 -4.93 -10.86 -7.95
C TYR A 8 -5.09 -11.47 -9.34
N SER A 9 -5.90 -12.52 -9.48
CA SER A 9 -6.27 -13.05 -10.79
C SER A 9 -7.08 -12.01 -11.58
N ALA A 10 -8.03 -11.34 -10.92
CA ALA A 10 -8.84 -10.29 -11.53
C ALA A 10 -8.03 -9.08 -11.99
N LEU A 11 -6.92 -8.74 -11.33
CA LEU A 11 -6.04 -7.64 -11.78
C LEU A 11 -5.50 -7.87 -13.20
N ARG A 12 -5.38 -9.12 -13.66
CA ARG A 12 -4.93 -9.43 -15.03
C ARG A 12 -6.02 -9.19 -16.08
N GLU A 13 -7.26 -9.01 -15.65
CA GLU A 13 -8.45 -8.90 -16.50
C GLU A 13 -8.98 -7.47 -16.57
N ILE A 14 -8.61 -6.58 -15.65
CA ILE A 14 -9.03 -5.17 -15.64
C ILE A 14 -8.20 -4.32 -16.62
N PRO A 15 -8.72 -3.18 -17.12
CA PRO A 15 -7.94 -2.29 -17.98
C PRO A 15 -6.69 -1.77 -17.28
N THR A 16 -5.61 -1.57 -18.05
CA THR A 16 -4.27 -1.25 -17.53
C THR A 16 -4.23 0.00 -16.66
N ASP A 17 -5.02 1.03 -16.99
CA ASP A 17 -5.07 2.28 -16.22
C ASP A 17 -5.53 2.01 -14.77
N PHE A 18 -6.46 1.07 -14.56
CA PHE A 18 -6.93 0.72 -13.22
C PHE A 18 -5.88 -0.02 -12.38
N LEU A 19 -4.79 -0.54 -12.97
CA LEU A 19 -3.67 -1.08 -12.20
C LEU A 19 -2.99 0.03 -11.38
N THR A 20 -2.86 1.23 -11.95
CA THR A 20 -2.35 2.41 -11.24
C THR A 20 -3.27 2.78 -10.09
N GLY A 21 -4.58 2.81 -10.33
CA GLY A 21 -5.58 3.06 -9.29
C GLY A 21 -5.49 2.07 -8.14
N PHE A 22 -5.29 0.78 -8.43
CA PHE A 22 -5.08 -0.24 -7.40
C PHE A 22 -3.84 0.05 -6.54
N CYS A 23 -2.71 0.38 -7.18
CA CYS A 23 -1.47 0.71 -6.48
C CYS A 23 -1.62 1.98 -5.63
N LEU A 24 -2.26 3.03 -6.16
CA LEU A 24 -2.55 4.27 -5.45
C LEU A 24 -3.41 4.02 -4.22
N ALA A 25 -4.44 3.19 -4.35
CA ALA A 25 -5.29 2.84 -3.22
C ALA A 25 -4.51 2.08 -2.12
N CYS A 26 -3.60 1.18 -2.50
CA CYS A 26 -2.70 0.52 -1.55
C CYS A 26 -1.75 1.51 -0.89
N ALA A 27 -1.14 2.42 -1.66
CA ALA A 27 -0.23 3.44 -1.13
C ALA A 27 -0.94 4.42 -0.19
N GLU A 28 -2.15 4.86 -0.52
CA GLU A 28 -2.97 5.75 0.30
C GLU A 28 -3.36 5.08 1.62
N ARG A 29 -3.75 3.80 1.63
CA ARG A 29 -4.01 3.07 2.88
C ARG A 29 -2.73 2.81 3.67
N GLY A 30 -1.65 2.41 2.99
CA GLY A 30 -0.32 2.22 3.56
C GLY A 30 0.30 3.49 4.15
N SER A 31 -0.12 4.68 3.70
CA SER A 31 0.29 5.96 4.27
C SER A 31 -0.02 6.08 5.76
N GLY A 32 -1.02 5.33 6.27
CA GLY A 32 -1.31 5.25 7.70
C GLY A 32 -0.13 4.74 8.52
N VAL A 33 0.61 3.75 8.00
CA VAL A 33 1.85 3.24 8.60
C VAL A 33 2.90 4.34 8.64
N PHE A 34 3.09 5.01 7.51
CA PHE A 34 4.09 6.07 7.37
C PHE A 34 3.81 7.24 8.32
N ALA A 35 2.56 7.67 8.42
CA ALA A 35 2.11 8.74 9.32
C ALA A 35 2.34 8.43 10.80
N ALA A 36 2.31 7.14 11.18
CA ALA A 36 2.51 6.73 12.58
C ALA A 36 3.99 6.51 12.91
N LEU A 37 4.79 6.00 11.96
CA LEU A 37 6.13 5.47 12.24
C LEU A 37 7.27 6.33 11.71
N ALA A 38 7.05 7.17 10.70
CA ALA A 38 8.12 7.95 10.08
C ALA A 38 8.51 9.17 10.91
N THR A 39 9.72 9.68 10.66
CA THR A 39 10.12 11.03 11.11
C THR A 39 9.35 12.12 10.35
N PRO A 40 9.24 13.34 10.90
CA PRO A 40 8.55 14.43 10.20
C PRO A 40 9.10 14.70 8.80
N THR A 41 10.42 14.68 8.63
CA THR A 41 11.08 14.90 7.33
C THR A 41 10.80 13.77 6.34
N GLU A 42 10.84 12.51 6.80
CA GLU A 42 10.45 11.38 5.96
C GLU A 42 8.97 11.52 5.55
N ALA A 43 8.09 11.88 6.48
CA ALA A 43 6.65 11.98 6.25
C ALA A 43 6.32 13.05 5.22
N GLU A 44 6.88 14.26 5.36
CA GLU A 44 6.71 15.35 4.41
C GLU A 44 7.07 14.91 2.98
N ARG A 45 8.23 14.26 2.83
CA ARG A 45 8.67 13.77 1.53
C ARG A 45 7.78 12.65 0.99
N PHE A 46 7.39 11.70 1.82
CA PHE A 46 6.50 10.62 1.40
C PHE A 46 5.14 11.16 0.93
N PHE A 47 4.54 12.11 1.66
CA PHE A 47 3.26 12.69 1.26
C PHE A 47 3.36 13.52 -0.01
N HIS A 48 4.50 14.17 -0.26
CA HIS A 48 4.77 14.78 -1.55
C HIS A 48 4.80 13.74 -2.68
N ILE A 49 5.55 12.64 -2.51
CA ILE A 49 5.60 11.55 -3.51
C ILE A 49 4.21 10.93 -3.75
N LEU A 50 3.44 10.69 -2.69
CA LEU A 50 2.09 10.14 -2.78
C LEU A 50 1.16 11.09 -3.53
N ASP A 51 1.23 12.39 -3.26
CA ASP A 51 0.43 13.39 -3.97
C ASP A 51 0.81 13.48 -5.46
N THR A 52 2.11 13.47 -5.76
CA THR A 52 2.62 13.36 -7.13
C THR A 52 2.11 12.09 -7.83
N ALA A 53 2.10 10.95 -7.15
CA ALA A 53 1.58 9.70 -7.69
C ALA A 53 0.08 9.78 -8.04
N TRP A 54 -0.73 10.47 -7.23
CA TRP A 54 -2.16 10.68 -7.50
C TRP A 54 -2.41 11.59 -8.72
N LYS A 55 -1.51 12.53 -8.98
CA LYS A 55 -1.58 13.46 -10.11
C LYS A 55 -1.06 12.87 -11.42
N ALA A 56 -0.11 11.92 -11.35
CA ALA A 56 0.48 11.26 -12.50
C ALA A 56 -0.53 10.68 -13.52
N PRO A 57 -1.53 9.86 -13.13
CA PRO A 57 -2.50 9.30 -14.09
C PRO A 57 -3.42 10.35 -14.73
N LEU A 58 -3.48 11.56 -14.17
CA LEU A 58 -4.23 12.69 -14.73
C LEU A 58 -3.40 13.52 -15.72
N GLY A 59 -2.11 13.20 -15.90
CA GLY A 59 -1.20 13.98 -16.73
C GLY A 59 -0.87 15.36 -16.15
N GLU A 60 -1.00 15.51 -14.83
CA GLU A 60 -0.73 16.77 -14.12
C GLU A 60 0.73 16.93 -13.67
N VAL A 61 1.56 15.91 -13.93
CA VAL A 61 2.97 15.86 -13.57
C VAL A 61 3.78 15.44 -14.79
N ASP A 62 4.92 16.07 -14.98
CA ASP A 62 5.84 15.78 -16.08
C ASP A 62 6.53 14.43 -15.88
N GLU A 63 6.79 13.71 -16.98
CA GLU A 63 7.42 12.38 -16.93
C GLU A 63 8.82 12.44 -16.28
N ASP A 64 9.59 13.50 -16.52
CA ASP A 64 10.91 13.72 -15.92
C ASP A 64 10.85 13.78 -14.38
N GLU A 65 9.83 14.42 -13.81
CA GLU A 65 9.63 14.46 -12.35
C GLU A 65 9.36 13.06 -11.79
N LEU A 66 8.59 12.24 -12.52
CA LEU A 66 8.33 10.86 -12.12
C LEU A 66 9.61 10.01 -12.16
N VAL A 67 10.42 10.16 -13.21
CA VAL A 67 11.73 9.50 -13.32
C VAL A 67 12.64 9.89 -12.16
N ASP A 68 12.77 11.19 -11.88
CA ASP A 68 13.60 11.70 -10.78
C ASP A 68 13.20 11.10 -9.42
N ILE A 69 11.90 10.96 -9.17
CA ILE A 69 11.39 10.32 -7.94
C ILE A 69 11.80 8.84 -7.87
N LEU A 70 11.68 8.10 -8.99
CA LEU A 70 12.07 6.69 -9.04
C LEU A 70 13.58 6.53 -8.80
N GLU A 71 14.41 7.34 -9.46
CA GLU A 71 15.87 7.29 -9.32
C GLU A 71 16.35 7.69 -7.92
N ASP A 72 15.81 8.78 -7.33
CA ASP A 72 16.16 9.19 -5.98
C ASP A 72 15.72 8.17 -4.92
N PHE A 73 14.59 7.48 -5.14
CA PHE A 73 14.18 6.40 -4.25
C PHE A 73 15.08 5.17 -4.36
N GLU A 74 15.45 4.76 -5.58
CA GLU A 74 16.36 3.64 -5.82
C GLU A 74 17.75 3.90 -5.23
N ALA A 75 18.31 5.10 -5.46
CA ALA A 75 19.61 5.50 -4.91
C ALA A 75 19.65 5.42 -3.38
N ARG A 76 18.53 5.74 -2.71
CA ARG A 76 18.43 5.69 -1.26
C ARG A 76 18.23 4.29 -0.73
N THR A 77 17.35 3.50 -1.36
CA THR A 77 17.03 2.15 -0.88
C THR A 77 18.08 1.11 -1.24
N GLY A 78 18.88 1.32 -2.29
CA GLY A 78 19.95 0.41 -2.70
C GLY A 78 21.07 0.21 -1.67
N SER A 79 21.13 1.05 -0.63
CA SER A 79 22.10 0.94 0.47
C SER A 79 21.47 0.70 1.85
N VAL A 80 20.14 0.61 1.93
CA VAL A 80 19.43 0.46 3.20
C VAL A 80 19.39 -1.02 3.59
N ASP A 81 19.94 -1.32 4.77
CA ASP A 81 19.63 -2.57 5.46
C ASP A 81 18.17 -2.49 5.95
N PHE A 82 17.29 -3.24 5.30
CA PHE A 82 15.86 -3.28 5.61
C PHE A 82 15.59 -3.88 7.01
N GLY A 83 16.60 -4.46 7.66
CA GLY A 83 16.47 -5.10 8.97
C GLY A 83 15.51 -6.28 8.95
N ASP A 84 15.10 -6.72 10.14
CA ASP A 84 14.14 -7.81 10.27
C ASP A 84 12.74 -7.37 9.76
N PRO A 85 11.94 -8.29 9.16
CA PRO A 85 10.57 -8.03 8.71
C PRO A 85 9.56 -7.55 9.79
N GLY A 86 10.00 -7.48 11.05
CA GLY A 86 9.24 -6.90 12.17
C GLY A 86 9.73 -5.51 12.60
N SER A 87 10.74 -4.93 11.93
CA SER A 87 11.33 -3.65 12.35
C SER A 87 10.52 -2.43 11.89
N ARG A 88 10.74 -1.31 12.60
CA ARG A 88 10.21 0.01 12.22
C ARG A 88 10.66 0.41 10.81
N THR A 89 11.97 0.29 10.54
CA THR A 89 12.59 0.66 9.26
C THR A 89 11.97 -0.13 8.11
N PHE A 90 11.84 -1.45 8.28
CA PHE A 90 11.17 -2.30 7.29
C PHE A 90 9.77 -1.77 6.96
N SER A 91 8.94 -1.53 7.99
CA SER A 91 7.55 -1.09 7.82
C SER A 91 7.46 0.27 7.12
N VAL A 92 8.32 1.23 7.48
CA VAL A 92 8.38 2.56 6.87
C VAL A 92 8.80 2.47 5.39
N VAL A 93 9.89 1.76 5.10
CA VAL A 93 10.44 1.67 3.74
C VAL A 93 9.49 0.91 2.81
N GLN A 94 8.92 -0.20 3.25
CA GLN A 94 7.95 -0.96 2.47
C GLN A 94 6.67 -0.15 2.18
N SER A 95 6.23 0.68 3.14
CA SER A 95 5.09 1.58 2.92
C SER A 95 5.41 2.70 1.93
N ALA A 96 6.62 3.28 1.97
CA ALA A 96 7.05 4.24 0.95
C ALA A 96 7.11 3.64 -0.44
N MET A 97 7.59 2.39 -0.54
CA MET A 97 7.69 1.67 -1.80
C MET A 97 6.33 1.48 -2.48
N LEU A 98 5.20 1.51 -1.75
CA LEU A 98 3.87 1.45 -2.34
C LEU A 98 3.58 2.66 -3.24
N ALA A 99 3.93 3.87 -2.80
CA ALA A 99 3.71 5.10 -3.59
C ALA A 99 4.62 5.13 -4.83
N VAL A 100 5.88 4.71 -4.67
CA VAL A 100 6.86 4.58 -5.76
C VAL A 100 6.41 3.52 -6.77
N ASN A 101 5.90 2.38 -6.30
CA ASN A 101 5.33 1.37 -7.17
C ASN A 101 4.12 1.88 -7.94
N ALA A 102 3.28 2.75 -7.35
CA ALA A 102 2.15 3.36 -8.06
C ALA A 102 2.64 4.24 -9.22
N ILE A 103 3.68 5.05 -9.02
CA ILE A 103 4.33 5.82 -10.10
C ILE A 103 4.89 4.88 -11.17
N ALA A 104 5.61 3.84 -10.75
CA ALA A 104 6.24 2.90 -11.68
C ALA A 104 5.22 2.09 -12.50
N VAL A 105 4.03 1.80 -11.94
CA VAL A 105 2.90 1.18 -12.67
C VAL A 105 2.20 2.19 -13.57
N CYS A 106 2.10 3.46 -13.18
CA CYS A 106 1.58 4.52 -14.03
C CYS A 106 2.40 4.67 -15.32
N MET A 107 3.73 4.65 -15.20
CA MET A 107 4.64 4.74 -16.36
C MET A 107 4.67 3.45 -17.18
N HIS A 108 4.67 2.29 -16.50
CA HIS A 108 4.76 0.98 -17.13
C HIS A 108 3.77 0.00 -16.51
N PRO A 109 2.51 -0.02 -16.99
CA PRO A 109 1.46 -0.85 -16.42
C PRO A 109 1.85 -2.33 -16.39
N ASN A 110 1.84 -2.92 -15.20
CA ASN A 110 2.21 -4.31 -14.99
C ASN A 110 1.36 -4.93 -13.86
N PRO A 111 0.51 -5.93 -14.16
CA PRO A 111 -0.40 -6.52 -13.17
C PRO A 111 0.36 -7.27 -12.06
N THR A 112 1.52 -7.84 -12.35
CA THR A 112 2.37 -8.48 -11.32
C THR A 112 2.90 -7.44 -10.34
N ARG A 113 3.26 -6.23 -10.81
CA ARG A 113 3.69 -5.14 -9.93
C ARG A 113 2.53 -4.58 -9.09
N ALA A 114 1.33 -4.52 -9.66
CA ALA A 114 0.13 -4.17 -8.89
C ALA A 114 -0.18 -5.21 -7.81
N GLU A 115 -0.12 -6.51 -8.14
CA GLU A 115 -0.26 -7.61 -7.18
C GLU A 115 0.75 -7.50 -6.03
N MET A 116 2.02 -7.18 -6.34
CA MET A 116 3.04 -6.98 -5.30
C MET A 116 2.67 -5.85 -4.33
N SER A 117 2.07 -4.76 -4.79
CA SER A 117 1.65 -3.66 -3.90
C SER A 117 0.60 -4.11 -2.88
N GLY A 118 -0.38 -4.89 -3.32
CA GLY A 118 -1.38 -5.49 -2.42
C GLY A 118 -0.77 -6.48 -1.43
N GLN A 119 0.14 -7.35 -1.91
CA GLN A 119 0.83 -8.34 -1.08
C GLN A 119 1.75 -7.71 -0.04
N THR A 120 2.47 -6.64 -0.42
CA THR A 120 3.33 -5.88 0.49
C THR A 120 2.51 -5.31 1.63
N LEU A 121 1.40 -4.64 1.34
CA LEU A 121 0.55 -4.08 2.38
C LEU A 121 -0.07 -5.17 3.26
N GLU A 122 -0.59 -6.26 2.68
CA GLU A 122 -1.09 -7.42 3.46
C GLU A 122 -0.03 -8.01 4.39
N THR A 123 1.23 -8.04 3.96
CA THR A 123 2.36 -8.55 4.76
C THR A 123 2.66 -7.65 5.94
N ILE A 124 2.73 -6.33 5.72
CA ILE A 124 2.91 -5.35 6.81
C ILE A 124 1.78 -5.48 7.83
N LEU A 125 0.53 -5.52 7.36
CA LEU A 125 -0.64 -5.59 8.23
C LEU A 125 -0.78 -6.92 8.94
N GLY A 126 -0.40 -8.02 8.29
CA GLY A 126 -0.31 -9.33 8.94
C GLY A 126 0.72 -9.37 10.06
N SER A 127 1.85 -8.66 9.89
CA SER A 127 2.85 -8.47 10.94
C SER A 127 2.28 -7.68 12.12
N PHE A 128 1.56 -6.58 11.85
CA PHE A 128 0.92 -5.80 12.92
C PHE A 128 -0.18 -6.58 13.65
N ASP A 129 -1.00 -7.35 12.93
CA ASP A 129 -1.98 -8.25 13.54
C ASP A 129 -1.34 -9.29 14.46
N PHE A 130 -0.14 -9.77 14.10
CA PHE A 130 0.62 -10.74 14.90
C PHE A 130 1.13 -10.09 16.19
N GLU A 131 1.76 -8.92 16.09
CA GLU A 131 2.27 -8.14 17.22
C GLU A 131 1.15 -7.73 18.20
N ILE A 132 0.08 -7.10 17.70
CA ILE A 132 -1.06 -6.67 18.50
C ILE A 132 -1.76 -7.87 19.16
N GLY A 133 -1.84 -9.00 18.46
CA GLY A 133 -2.43 -10.22 18.98
C GLY A 133 -1.60 -10.92 20.06
N GLY A 134 -0.39 -10.44 20.36
CA GLY A 134 0.54 -11.04 21.33
C GLY A 134 0.85 -12.51 21.00
N ARG A 135 0.70 -12.92 19.74
CA ARG A 135 0.75 -14.34 19.37
C ARG A 135 2.21 -14.80 19.37
N LYS A 136 2.46 -15.98 19.93
CA LYS A 136 3.76 -16.66 19.75
C LYS A 136 3.83 -17.24 18.34
N ALA A 137 5.01 -17.19 17.72
CA ALA A 137 5.25 -17.82 16.43
C ALA A 137 4.75 -19.27 16.48
N ARG A 138 3.78 -19.60 15.63
CA ARG A 138 3.18 -20.93 15.56
C ARG A 138 3.68 -21.61 14.30
N VAL A 139 4.20 -22.82 14.46
CA VAL A 139 4.48 -23.72 13.34
C VAL A 139 3.14 -24.16 12.77
N VAL A 140 2.84 -23.70 11.55
CA VAL A 140 1.63 -24.06 10.81
C VAL A 140 1.96 -25.29 9.98
N ARG A 141 1.17 -26.36 10.11
CA ARG A 141 1.41 -27.57 9.33
C ARG A 141 0.99 -27.37 7.88
N PRO A 142 1.58 -28.10 6.92
CA PRO A 142 1.10 -28.11 5.54
C PRO A 142 -0.41 -28.43 5.50
N GLY A 143 -1.19 -27.59 4.81
CA GLY A 143 -2.66 -27.72 4.70
C GLY A 143 -3.46 -27.09 5.85
N GLU A 144 -2.81 -26.54 6.87
CA GLU A 144 -3.49 -25.85 7.97
C GLU A 144 -3.75 -24.38 7.62
N GLU A 145 -5.02 -23.98 7.67
CA GLU A 145 -5.39 -22.58 7.46
C GLU A 145 -4.88 -21.71 8.60
N THR A 146 -4.20 -20.64 8.23
CA THR A 146 -3.77 -19.61 9.17
C THR A 146 -4.86 -18.57 9.25
N ALA A 147 -5.40 -18.35 10.45
CA ALA A 147 -6.41 -17.33 10.65
C ALA A 147 -5.84 -15.94 10.29
N THR A 148 -6.33 -15.38 9.18
CA THR A 148 -6.04 -14.01 8.75
C THR A 148 -6.42 -13.05 9.88
N GLY A 149 -5.49 -12.17 10.24
CA GLY A 149 -5.71 -11.13 11.23
C GLY A 149 -6.75 -10.10 10.78
N ARG A 150 -7.10 -9.17 11.67
CA ARG A 150 -8.16 -8.19 11.40
C ARG A 150 -7.71 -7.18 10.35
N LEU A 151 -6.52 -6.61 10.49
CA LEU A 151 -5.99 -5.59 9.58
C LEU A 151 -5.74 -6.18 8.20
N GLN A 152 -5.15 -7.37 8.14
CA GLN A 152 -4.94 -8.06 6.87
C GLN A 152 -6.27 -8.34 6.16
N ARG A 153 -7.30 -8.78 6.90
CA ARG A 153 -8.64 -9.02 6.32
C ARG A 153 -9.29 -7.72 5.85
N LEU A 154 -9.13 -6.63 6.59
CA LEU A 154 -9.63 -5.32 6.20
C LEU A 154 -9.03 -4.89 4.85
N GLU A 155 -7.72 -5.08 4.67
CA GLU A 155 -7.05 -4.78 3.41
C GLU A 155 -7.52 -5.70 2.27
N GLN A 156 -7.64 -7.00 2.51
CA GLN A 156 -8.16 -7.94 1.51
C GLN A 156 -9.57 -7.55 1.03
N ASN A 157 -10.44 -7.12 1.96
CA ASN A 157 -11.77 -6.62 1.64
C ASN A 157 -11.72 -5.33 0.84
N ALA A 158 -10.82 -4.39 1.19
CA ALA A 158 -10.65 -3.14 0.43
C ALA A 158 -10.17 -3.40 -1.00
N GLN A 159 -9.23 -4.32 -1.20
CA GLN A 159 -8.76 -4.73 -2.52
C GLN A 159 -9.86 -5.43 -3.35
N ALA A 160 -10.64 -6.30 -2.73
CA ALA A 160 -11.79 -6.93 -3.38
C ALA A 160 -12.84 -5.90 -3.80
N SER A 161 -13.13 -4.93 -2.93
CA SER A 161 -14.10 -3.86 -3.19
C SER A 161 -13.65 -2.95 -4.34
N PHE A 162 -12.34 -2.68 -4.45
CA PHE A 162 -11.79 -1.97 -5.60
C PHE A 162 -12.05 -2.73 -6.91
N VAL A 163 -11.70 -4.02 -6.96
CA VAL A 163 -11.88 -4.85 -8.16
C VAL A 163 -13.36 -4.94 -8.55
N GLU A 164 -14.26 -5.09 -7.58
CA GLU A 164 -15.70 -5.09 -7.82
C GLU A 164 -16.19 -3.76 -8.39
N SER A 165 -15.73 -2.64 -7.84
CA SER A 165 -16.06 -1.29 -8.32
C SER A 165 -15.61 -1.09 -9.77
N VAL A 166 -14.39 -1.50 -10.11
CA VAL A 166 -13.87 -1.43 -11.48
C VAL A 166 -14.69 -2.33 -12.41
N ARG A 167 -15.00 -3.57 -12.00
CA ARG A 167 -15.83 -4.49 -12.80
C ARG A 167 -17.26 -3.99 -13.00
N SER A 168 -17.82 -3.24 -12.05
CA SER A 168 -19.14 -2.60 -12.25
C SER A 168 -19.01 -1.48 -13.27
N LEU A 169 -18.02 -0.60 -13.11
CA LEU A 169 -17.79 0.54 -13.99
C LEU A 169 -17.55 0.13 -15.45
N THR A 170 -16.72 -0.89 -15.67
CA THR A 170 -16.38 -1.37 -17.02
C THR A 170 -17.54 -2.10 -17.71
N ARG A 171 -18.43 -2.76 -16.95
CA ARG A 171 -19.64 -3.40 -17.51
C ARG A 171 -20.67 -2.38 -17.97
N ASP A 172 -20.84 -1.30 -17.23
CA ASP A 172 -21.95 -0.37 -17.42
C ASP A 172 -21.62 0.77 -18.40
N GLN A 173 -20.35 1.15 -18.56
CA GLN A 173 -19.99 2.43 -19.18
C GLN A 173 -18.88 2.38 -20.24
N ASP A 174 -18.35 1.18 -20.59
CA ASP A 174 -17.20 1.02 -21.51
C ASP A 174 -16.01 1.96 -21.15
N VAL A 175 -15.82 2.19 -19.84
CA VAL A 175 -14.77 3.06 -19.32
C VAL A 175 -13.46 2.29 -19.30
N SER A 176 -12.50 2.77 -20.09
CA SER A 176 -11.18 2.19 -20.20
C SER A 176 -10.09 2.99 -19.47
N ARG A 177 -10.42 4.16 -18.91
CA ARG A 177 -9.46 5.10 -18.31
C ARG A 177 -9.91 5.59 -16.94
N LEU A 178 -8.94 5.90 -16.09
CA LEU A 178 -9.17 6.57 -14.82
C LEU A 178 -9.51 8.04 -15.07
N ASP A 179 -10.68 8.48 -14.64
CA ASP A 179 -11.00 9.91 -14.59
C ASP A 179 -10.75 10.48 -13.19
N ARG A 180 -10.74 11.83 -13.11
CA ARG A 180 -10.54 12.56 -11.85
C ARG A 180 -11.57 12.17 -10.79
N SER A 181 -12.83 12.08 -11.17
CA SER A 181 -13.93 11.83 -10.23
C SER A 181 -13.81 10.45 -9.58
N PHE A 182 -13.40 9.45 -10.35
CA PHE A 182 -13.11 8.12 -9.86
C PHE A 182 -11.91 8.12 -8.91
N LEU A 183 -10.82 8.81 -9.26
CA LEU A 183 -9.62 8.88 -8.43
C LEU A 183 -9.87 9.62 -7.12
N GLU A 184 -10.61 10.72 -7.13
CA GLU A 184 -11.01 11.45 -5.92
C GLU A 184 -11.87 10.57 -5.01
N ALA A 185 -12.91 9.93 -5.56
CA ALA A 185 -13.74 9.00 -4.81
C ALA A 185 -12.95 7.82 -4.24
N LEU A 186 -12.00 7.29 -5.01
CA LEU A 186 -11.11 6.21 -4.57
C LEU A 186 -10.22 6.66 -3.41
N ARG A 187 -9.60 7.83 -3.52
CA ARG A 187 -8.75 8.39 -2.46
C ARG A 187 -9.53 8.61 -1.18
N ASP A 188 -10.73 9.19 -1.28
CA ASP A 188 -11.62 9.41 -0.14
C ASP A 188 -12.06 8.09 0.51
N SER A 189 -12.38 7.08 -0.31
CA SER A 189 -12.78 5.76 0.19
C SER A 189 -11.68 5.05 1.00
N CYS A 190 -10.41 5.42 0.83
CA CYS A 190 -9.28 4.84 1.55
C CYS A 190 -9.15 5.37 2.99
N ALA A 191 -9.73 6.53 3.30
CA ALA A 191 -9.52 7.20 4.58
C ALA A 191 -9.87 6.35 5.82
N PRO A 192 -11.03 5.65 5.90
CA PRO A 192 -11.37 4.85 7.07
C PRO A 192 -10.35 3.72 7.34
N VAL A 193 -9.89 3.04 6.28
CA VAL A 193 -8.92 1.95 6.41
C VAL A 193 -7.53 2.50 6.75
N ARG A 194 -7.12 3.60 6.11
CA ARG A 194 -5.86 4.30 6.43
C ARG A 194 -5.79 4.68 7.90
N ASP A 195 -6.86 5.24 8.45
CA ASP A 195 -6.89 5.69 9.84
C ASP A 195 -6.85 4.50 10.82
N GLU A 196 -7.49 3.39 10.48
CA GLU A 196 -7.36 2.14 11.25
C GLU A 196 -5.93 1.60 11.23
N ILE A 197 -5.29 1.57 10.05
CA ILE A 197 -3.89 1.14 9.88
C ILE A 197 -2.95 2.05 10.70
N LYS A 198 -3.16 3.37 10.66
CA LYS A 198 -2.38 4.34 11.44
C LYS A 198 -2.46 4.06 12.94
N ASN A 199 -3.66 3.84 13.46
CA ASN A 199 -3.86 3.54 14.88
C ASN A 199 -3.18 2.22 15.28
N ALA A 200 -3.29 1.19 14.44
CA ALA A 200 -2.62 -0.08 14.67
C ALA A 200 -1.09 0.04 14.64
N ALA A 201 -0.53 0.77 13.67
CA ALA A 201 0.89 1.03 13.58
C ALA A 201 1.41 1.76 14.83
N ALA A 202 0.67 2.74 15.34
CA ALA A 202 0.99 3.42 16.60
C ALA A 202 0.97 2.46 17.80
N SER A 203 0.01 1.55 17.89
CA SER A 203 -0.02 0.52 18.94
C SER A 203 1.17 -0.44 18.85
N VAL A 204 1.56 -0.86 17.64
CA VAL A 204 2.75 -1.71 17.45
C VAL A 204 4.03 -0.97 17.85
N ALA A 205 4.13 0.33 17.54
CA ALA A 205 5.25 1.16 17.96
C ALA A 205 5.36 1.22 19.49
N GLU A 206 4.24 1.43 20.19
CA GLU A 206 4.19 1.42 21.65
C GLU A 206 4.62 0.07 22.23
N LEU A 207 4.08 -1.03 21.72
CA LEU A 207 4.40 -2.40 22.18
C LEU A 207 5.89 -2.74 22.02
N ASN A 208 6.51 -2.25 20.95
CA ASN A 208 7.91 -2.50 20.64
C ASN A 208 8.88 -1.43 21.18
N GLY A 209 8.37 -0.43 21.90
CA GLY A 209 9.20 0.68 22.39
C GLY A 209 9.85 1.51 21.28
N TRP A 210 9.23 1.55 20.09
CA TRP A 210 9.68 2.42 19.00
C TRP A 210 9.33 3.85 19.39
N VAL A 211 10.33 4.58 19.88
CA VAL A 211 10.15 5.98 20.28
C VAL A 211 9.63 6.76 19.07
N PRO A 212 8.44 7.37 19.15
CA PRO A 212 7.99 8.29 18.11
C PRO A 212 8.99 9.46 18.10
N PRO A 213 9.42 9.94 16.92
CA PRO A 213 10.48 10.94 16.81
C PRO A 213 10.20 12.30 17.48
N ASN A 214 9.05 12.48 18.15
CA ASN A 214 8.63 13.72 18.82
C ASN A 214 8.53 13.59 20.37
N SER A 215 9.29 12.70 21.01
CA SER A 215 9.37 12.61 22.48
C SER A 215 10.50 13.44 23.12
N GLY A 216 11.01 14.47 22.41
CA GLY A 216 12.06 15.38 22.89
C GLY A 216 11.77 16.83 22.52
#